data_AF-A0A3P9MWH6-F1
#
_entry.id   AF-A0A3P9MWH6-F1
#
_cell.length_a   1.000
_cell.length_b   1.000
_cell.length_c   1.000
_cell.angle_alpha   90.00
_cell.angle_beta   90.00
_cell.angle_gamma   90.00
#
_symmetry.space_group_name_H-M   'P 1'
#
loop_
_entity.id
_entity.type
_entity.pdbx_description
1 polymer ?
#
loop_
_entity_poly.entity_id
_entity_poly.type
_entity_poly.pdbx_seq_one_letter_code
_entity_poly.pdbx_strand_id
1 'polypeptide(L)'
;MAASVDISNSAQSHPVTDLRIVLIGGRHNDILSGKSSAGNFILGQNVFDTSRRTAQSEVRQQEVFSRRVTVVDTPGWWWFWHREDTPKLNQIEIQNSVHLCPPGPHVFLLAIPVDLYLPQWVKASLKQHLKLFNADVFSHTIVLFTAVAPSTYDEKKSRIRRSPTLQWILQQCGNRKHFLNISNREDRDQVKKLLEKIETLITNNGFRHCSVDRSQGETLRKEMRDLTERASKMFDQVQKQRNKLKLQIEGRLKVLFLIRYRALCGRK
;
A
#
# COMPACT_ATOMS: atom_id res chain seq x y z
N MET A 1 -55.57 -25.67 23.58
CA MET A 1 -54.21 -25.94 24.08
C MET A 1 -53.24 -25.65 22.95
N ALA A 2 -52.57 -24.50 23.01
CA ALA A 2 -51.58 -24.09 22.03
C ALA A 2 -50.22 -24.59 22.50
N ALA A 3 -49.56 -25.43 21.71
CA ALA A 3 -48.19 -25.87 21.96
C ALA A 3 -47.23 -24.89 21.28
N SER A 4 -46.52 -24.12 22.11
CA SER A 4 -45.42 -23.25 21.73
C SER A 4 -44.21 -24.12 21.34
N VAL A 5 -43.70 -23.96 20.12
CA VAL A 5 -42.39 -24.51 19.72
C VAL A 5 -41.39 -23.38 19.80
N ASP A 6 -40.58 -23.38 20.86
CA ASP A 6 -39.41 -22.52 21.00
C ASP A 6 -38.32 -23.02 20.04
N ILE A 7 -38.10 -22.29 18.94
CA ILE A 7 -36.94 -22.48 18.07
C ILE A 7 -35.84 -21.55 18.57
N SER A 8 -34.98 -22.08 19.44
CA SER A 8 -33.70 -21.47 19.79
C SER A 8 -32.76 -21.54 18.58
N ASN A 9 -32.82 -20.52 17.74
CA ASN A 9 -31.94 -20.39 16.58
C ASN A 9 -30.56 -19.87 17.03
N SER A 10 -29.72 -20.76 17.58
CA SER A 10 -28.31 -20.47 17.80
C SER A 10 -27.59 -20.51 16.45
N ALA A 11 -27.51 -19.36 15.78
CA ALA A 11 -26.70 -19.21 14.56
C ALA A 11 -25.24 -19.51 14.90
N GLN A 12 -24.80 -20.74 14.61
CA GLN A 12 -23.39 -21.11 14.65
C GLN A 12 -22.66 -20.32 13.57
N SER A 13 -21.99 -19.24 13.96
CA SER A 13 -21.10 -18.50 13.06
C SER A 13 -19.89 -19.38 12.75
N HIS A 14 -19.84 -19.96 11.56
CA HIS A 14 -18.61 -20.59 11.09
C HIS A 14 -17.50 -19.53 11.06
N PRO A 15 -16.35 -19.75 11.72
CA PRO A 15 -15.26 -18.79 11.70
C PRO A 15 -14.78 -18.60 10.26
N VAL A 16 -14.54 -17.34 9.87
CA VAL A 16 -14.02 -17.03 8.54
C VAL A 16 -12.61 -17.59 8.43
N THR A 17 -12.45 -18.68 7.69
CA THR A 17 -11.17 -19.40 7.57
C THR A 17 -10.22 -18.77 6.56
N ASP A 18 -10.70 -17.87 5.70
CA ASP A 18 -9.91 -17.20 4.65
C ASP A 18 -10.05 -15.68 4.75
N LEU A 19 -8.93 -14.97 4.89
CA LEU A 19 -8.87 -13.52 5.02
C LEU A 19 -8.02 -12.92 3.90
N ARG A 20 -8.57 -11.99 3.13
CA ARG A 20 -7.87 -11.31 2.03
C ARG A 20 -7.79 -9.83 2.34
N ILE A 21 -6.56 -9.36 2.57
CA ILE A 21 -6.23 -8.04 3.09
C ILE A 21 -5.44 -7.29 2.02
N VAL A 22 -5.86 -6.07 1.70
CA VAL A 22 -5.05 -5.15 0.86
C VAL A 22 -4.57 -4.00 1.74
N LEU A 23 -3.25 -3.83 1.82
CA LEU A 23 -2.62 -2.74 2.57
C LEU A 23 -2.54 -1.51 1.69
N ILE A 24 -3.22 -0.43 2.08
CA ILE A 24 -3.23 0.83 1.34
C ILE A 24 -2.74 1.97 2.22
N GLY A 25 -2.32 3.08 1.62
CA GLY A 25 -1.81 4.22 2.35
C GLY A 25 -0.73 4.95 1.59
N GLY A 26 -0.60 6.23 1.90
CA GLY A 26 0.32 7.11 1.20
C GLY A 26 1.78 7.01 1.67
N ARG A 27 2.54 7.99 1.23
CA ARG A 27 3.91 8.30 1.62
C ARG A 27 4.10 9.81 1.62
N HIS A 28 5.09 10.27 2.35
CA HIS A 28 5.49 11.67 2.40
C HIS A 28 6.98 11.79 2.59
N ASN A 29 7.68 12.29 1.57
CA ASN A 29 9.14 12.29 1.51
C ASN A 29 9.66 10.87 1.84
N ASP A 30 10.53 10.74 2.85
CA ASP A 30 11.09 9.47 3.31
C ASP A 30 10.20 8.74 4.34
N ILE A 31 9.06 9.34 4.73
CA ILE A 31 8.12 8.74 5.68
C ILE A 31 7.17 7.81 4.90
N LEU A 32 7.36 6.52 5.10
CA LEU A 32 6.49 5.46 4.58
C LEU A 32 5.38 5.16 5.58
N SER A 33 4.18 4.79 5.08
CA SER A 33 3.05 4.38 5.93
C SER A 33 3.28 3.12 6.77
N GLY A 34 4.39 2.39 6.56
CA GLY A 34 4.70 1.16 7.27
C GLY A 34 3.91 -0.07 6.80
N LYS A 35 3.41 -0.06 5.55
CA LYS A 35 2.59 -1.14 4.98
C LYS A 35 3.32 -2.47 4.93
N SER A 36 4.47 -2.55 4.28
CA SER A 36 5.28 -3.77 4.17
C SER A 36 5.64 -4.34 5.55
N SER A 37 6.02 -3.47 6.50
CA SER A 37 6.28 -3.87 7.90
C SER A 37 5.02 -4.41 8.60
N ALA A 38 3.87 -3.77 8.41
CA ALA A 38 2.59 -4.25 8.93
C ALA A 38 2.19 -5.59 8.31
N GLY A 39 2.41 -5.79 7.01
CA GLY A 39 2.17 -7.05 6.32
C GLY A 39 3.03 -8.18 6.89
N ASN A 40 4.33 -7.92 7.09
CA ASN A 40 5.24 -8.87 7.74
C ASN A 40 4.79 -9.19 9.17
N PHE A 41 4.35 -8.18 9.91
CA PHE A 41 3.83 -8.34 11.25
C PHE A 41 2.56 -9.19 11.27
N ILE A 42 1.59 -8.93 10.39
CA ILE A 42 0.36 -9.72 10.27
C ILE A 42 0.69 -11.19 9.97
N LEU A 43 1.54 -11.43 8.96
CA LEU A 43 1.91 -12.78 8.53
C LEU A 43 2.87 -13.51 9.49
N GLY A 44 3.51 -12.78 10.41
CA GLY A 44 4.46 -13.35 11.37
C GLY A 44 5.82 -13.72 10.75
N GLN A 45 6.14 -13.19 9.58
CA GLN A 45 7.38 -13.49 8.84
C GLN A 45 7.82 -12.30 7.97
N ASN A 46 9.12 -12.20 7.68
CA ASN A 46 9.72 -11.14 6.86
C ASN A 46 9.64 -11.49 5.37
N VAL A 47 8.47 -11.31 4.74
CA VAL A 47 8.21 -11.71 3.34
C VAL A 47 8.05 -10.56 2.35
N PHE A 48 7.76 -9.37 2.86
CA PHE A 48 7.79 -8.11 2.12
C PHE A 48 9.10 -7.38 2.42
N ASP A 49 9.71 -6.82 1.38
CA ASP A 49 10.93 -6.04 1.50
C ASP A 49 10.65 -4.66 2.11
N THR A 50 11.19 -4.40 3.29
CA THR A 50 11.04 -3.11 3.99
C THR A 50 12.19 -2.14 3.73
N SER A 51 13.22 -2.55 2.99
CA SER A 51 14.41 -1.74 2.69
C SER A 51 14.20 -0.76 1.54
N ARG A 52 13.18 -1.01 0.71
CA ARG A 52 12.85 -0.21 -0.47
C ARG A 52 11.38 0.13 -0.52
N ARG A 53 11.06 1.12 -1.34
CA ARG A 53 9.66 1.44 -1.68
C ARG A 53 9.07 0.34 -2.55
N THR A 54 7.88 -0.15 -2.16
CA THR A 54 7.03 -0.99 -3.01
C THR A 54 6.71 -0.27 -4.33
N ALA A 55 7.22 -0.81 -5.43
CA ALA A 55 7.00 -0.29 -6.79
C ALA A 55 5.92 -1.07 -7.55
N GLN A 56 5.78 -2.36 -7.24
CA GLN A 56 4.75 -3.27 -7.75
C GLN A 56 4.04 -3.91 -6.57
N SER A 57 2.75 -4.18 -6.71
CA SER A 57 2.00 -4.81 -5.63
C SER A 57 2.46 -6.26 -5.44
N GLU A 58 2.71 -6.64 -4.19
CA GLU A 58 3.19 -7.98 -3.84
C GLU A 58 2.14 -8.71 -3.02
N VAL A 59 1.88 -9.98 -3.34
CA VAL A 59 0.98 -10.85 -2.59
C VAL A 59 1.76 -11.91 -1.82
N ARG A 60 1.39 -12.12 -0.57
CA ARG A 60 1.90 -13.22 0.27
C ARG A 60 0.74 -13.84 1.03
N GLN A 61 0.86 -15.13 1.30
CA GLN A 61 -0.15 -15.91 2.01
C GLN A 61 0.51 -16.74 3.10
N GLN A 62 -0.14 -16.83 4.25
CA GLN A 62 0.33 -17.66 5.37
C GLN A 62 -0.85 -18.09 6.24
N GLU A 63 -0.72 -19.22 6.93
CA GLU A 63 -1.62 -19.57 8.02
C GLU A 63 -1.27 -18.78 9.29
N VAL A 64 -2.22 -18.02 9.82
CA VAL A 64 -2.05 -17.18 11.01
C VAL A 64 -3.23 -17.43 11.93
N PHE A 65 -2.98 -17.96 13.14
CA PHE A 65 -4.03 -18.31 14.10
C PHE A 65 -5.17 -19.15 13.46
N SER A 66 -4.78 -20.22 12.74
CA SER A 66 -5.69 -21.15 12.06
C SER A 66 -6.59 -20.51 10.98
N ARG A 67 -6.16 -19.37 10.44
CA ARG A 67 -6.81 -18.69 9.31
C ARG A 67 -5.81 -18.61 8.16
N ARG A 68 -6.28 -18.86 6.94
CA ARG A 68 -5.50 -18.59 5.74
C ARG A 68 -5.55 -17.10 5.45
N VAL A 69 -4.44 -16.39 5.68
CA VAL A 69 -4.36 -14.93 5.53
C VAL A 69 -3.54 -14.59 4.29
N THR A 70 -4.18 -13.96 3.31
CA THR A 70 -3.56 -13.36 2.14
C THR A 70 -3.42 -11.86 2.37
N VAL A 71 -2.20 -11.34 2.24
CA VAL A 71 -1.89 -9.91 2.33
C VAL A 71 -1.33 -9.44 1.00
N VAL A 72 -1.88 -8.35 0.48
CA VAL A 72 -1.37 -7.62 -0.68
C VAL A 72 -0.75 -6.31 -0.21
N ASP A 73 0.55 -6.15 -0.35
CA ASP A 73 1.25 -4.87 -0.14
C ASP A 73 1.20 -4.05 -1.43
N THR A 74 0.85 -2.76 -1.35
CA THR A 74 0.71 -1.89 -2.52
C THR A 74 1.73 -0.75 -2.52
N PRO A 75 2.01 -0.14 -3.69
CA PRO A 75 2.70 1.14 -3.74
C PRO A 75 2.00 2.23 -2.92
N GLY A 76 2.78 3.19 -2.41
CA GLY A 76 2.26 4.35 -1.70
C GLY A 76 1.95 5.54 -2.61
N TRP A 77 0.76 6.10 -2.47
CA TRP A 77 0.39 7.37 -3.10
C TRP A 77 0.95 8.59 -2.35
N TRP A 78 0.87 9.77 -2.94
CA TRP A 78 1.28 11.00 -2.26
C TRP A 78 0.16 11.57 -1.39
N TRP A 79 0.39 11.65 -0.06
CA TRP A 79 -0.64 12.10 0.89
C TRP A 79 -1.12 13.54 0.65
N PHE A 80 -0.21 14.41 0.24
CA PHE A 80 -0.41 15.85 0.18
C PHE A 80 -0.71 16.38 -1.22
N TRP A 81 -0.68 15.50 -2.22
CA TRP A 81 -0.84 15.83 -3.64
C TRP A 81 -2.08 15.17 -4.21
N HIS A 82 -2.58 15.67 -5.35
CA HIS A 82 -3.73 15.08 -6.02
C HIS A 82 -3.36 13.71 -6.60
N ARG A 83 -4.39 12.93 -6.96
CA ARG A 83 -4.17 11.62 -7.58
C ARG A 83 -3.31 11.71 -8.84
N GLU A 84 -3.53 12.75 -9.65
CA GLU A 84 -2.83 12.99 -10.91
C GLU A 84 -1.32 13.19 -10.73
N ASP A 85 -0.91 13.71 -9.57
CA ASP A 85 0.49 13.89 -9.23
C ASP A 85 1.16 12.56 -8.86
N THR A 86 0.41 11.60 -8.28
CA THR A 86 0.93 10.26 -8.01
C THR A 86 1.34 9.59 -9.34
N PRO A 87 2.56 9.04 -9.47
CA PRO A 87 3.01 8.43 -10.72
C PRO A 87 2.00 7.44 -11.29
N LYS A 88 1.69 7.54 -12.59
CA LYS A 88 0.66 6.74 -13.26
C LYS A 88 0.86 5.23 -13.06
N LEU A 89 2.10 4.74 -13.09
CA LEU A 89 2.43 3.33 -12.78
C LEU A 89 1.98 2.94 -11.36
N ASN A 90 2.21 3.80 -10.36
CA ASN A 90 1.73 3.54 -9.00
C ASN A 90 0.19 3.53 -8.96
N GLN A 91 -0.49 4.42 -9.68
CA GLN A 91 -1.96 4.43 -9.72
C GLN A 91 -2.51 3.11 -10.29
N ILE A 92 -1.93 2.62 -11.40
CA ILE A 92 -2.32 1.35 -12.02
C ILE A 92 -2.05 0.18 -11.07
N GLU A 93 -0.89 0.15 -10.41
CA GLU A 93 -0.56 -0.89 -9.41
C GLU A 93 -1.52 -0.88 -8.22
N ILE A 94 -1.79 0.29 -7.65
CA ILE A 94 -2.74 0.46 -6.54
C ILE A 94 -4.10 -0.07 -6.95
N GLN A 95 -4.58 0.27 -8.15
CA GLN A 95 -5.86 -0.20 -8.66
C GLN A 95 -5.87 -1.70 -8.96
N ASN A 96 -4.78 -2.24 -9.53
CA ASN A 96 -4.64 -3.65 -9.86
C ASN A 96 -4.53 -4.55 -8.61
N SER A 97 -4.15 -4.02 -7.45
CA SER A 97 -3.92 -4.77 -6.22
C SER A 97 -5.10 -5.66 -5.79
N VAL A 98 -6.34 -5.23 -6.01
CA VAL A 98 -7.54 -6.00 -5.64
C VAL A 98 -7.69 -7.29 -6.46
N HIS A 99 -7.08 -7.35 -7.65
CA HIS A 99 -7.09 -8.53 -8.52
C HIS A 99 -6.07 -9.60 -8.08
N LEU A 100 -5.15 -9.27 -7.17
CA LEU A 100 -4.17 -10.22 -6.64
C LEU A 100 -4.73 -11.12 -5.53
N CYS A 101 -5.98 -10.91 -5.12
CA CYS A 101 -6.64 -11.70 -4.07
C CYS A 101 -8.10 -12.04 -4.44
N PRO A 102 -8.32 -12.87 -5.49
CA PRO A 102 -9.67 -13.19 -5.96
C PRO A 102 -10.52 -13.89 -4.88
N PRO A 103 -11.85 -13.71 -4.89
CA PRO A 103 -12.65 -12.88 -5.81
C PRO A 103 -12.55 -11.36 -5.58
N GLY A 104 -11.91 -10.95 -4.48
CA GLY A 104 -11.65 -9.56 -4.10
C GLY A 104 -11.32 -9.48 -2.61
N PRO A 105 -10.82 -8.34 -2.11
CA PRO A 105 -10.42 -8.20 -0.71
C PRO A 105 -11.62 -8.20 0.24
N HIS A 106 -11.47 -8.82 1.40
CA HIS A 106 -12.41 -8.67 2.50
C HIS A 106 -12.27 -7.30 3.16
N VAL A 107 -11.02 -6.85 3.31
CA VAL A 107 -10.68 -5.63 4.04
C VAL A 107 -9.52 -4.88 3.39
N PHE A 108 -9.61 -3.56 3.44
CA PHE A 108 -8.49 -2.66 3.22
C PHE A 108 -7.96 -2.18 4.57
N LEU A 109 -6.64 -2.24 4.77
CA LEU A 109 -6.00 -1.60 5.92
C LEU A 109 -5.35 -0.30 5.46
N LEU A 110 -5.95 0.83 5.84
CA LEU A 110 -5.40 2.15 5.54
C LEU A 110 -4.31 2.49 6.56
N ALA A 111 -3.06 2.25 6.18
CA ALA A 111 -1.89 2.48 7.02
C ALA A 111 -1.56 3.98 7.10
N ILE A 112 -1.57 4.51 8.32
CA ILE A 112 -1.22 5.89 8.65
C ILE A 112 -0.22 5.84 9.82
N PRO A 113 1.01 6.35 9.68
CA PRO A 113 1.91 6.48 10.81
C PRO A 113 1.24 7.34 11.88
N VAL A 114 1.20 6.88 13.13
CA VAL A 114 0.56 7.61 14.23
C VAL A 114 1.21 8.98 14.44
N ASP A 115 2.47 9.10 14.03
CA ASP A 115 3.27 10.31 14.11
C ASP A 115 3.01 11.31 12.97
N LEU A 116 2.35 10.89 11.89
CA LEU A 116 2.15 11.70 10.70
C LEU A 116 1.06 12.75 10.92
N TYR A 117 1.43 14.02 10.76
CA TYR A 117 0.47 15.12 10.71
C TYR A 117 -0.23 15.17 9.35
N LEU A 118 -1.56 15.07 9.34
CA LEU A 118 -2.40 15.18 8.15
C LEU A 118 -3.26 16.46 8.22
N PRO A 119 -2.93 17.51 7.45
CA PRO A 119 -3.70 18.74 7.37
C PRO A 119 -5.02 18.53 6.62
N GLN A 120 -5.94 19.49 6.75
CA GLN A 120 -7.32 19.38 6.24
C GLN A 120 -7.39 19.11 4.73
N TRP A 121 -6.49 19.68 3.92
CA TRP A 121 -6.50 19.51 2.47
C TRP A 121 -6.20 18.08 2.00
N VAL A 122 -5.59 17.24 2.86
CA VAL A 122 -5.39 15.80 2.59
C VAL A 122 -6.71 15.06 2.35
N LYS A 123 -7.84 15.56 2.88
CA LYS A 123 -9.15 14.93 2.69
C LYS A 123 -9.51 14.78 1.20
N ALA A 124 -9.21 15.80 0.39
CA ALA A 124 -9.48 15.76 -1.05
C ALA A 124 -8.57 14.73 -1.75
N SER A 125 -7.27 14.74 -1.43
CA SER A 125 -6.32 13.76 -1.94
C SER A 125 -6.74 12.33 -1.60
N LEU A 126 -7.07 12.04 -0.33
CA LEU A 126 -7.48 10.71 0.09
C LEU A 126 -8.73 10.23 -0.66
N LYS A 127 -9.74 11.09 -0.82
CA LYS A 127 -10.94 10.75 -1.60
C LYS A 127 -10.58 10.41 -3.05
N GLN A 128 -9.72 11.19 -3.71
CA GLN A 128 -9.32 10.92 -5.09
C GLN A 128 -8.55 9.61 -5.23
N HIS A 129 -7.68 9.28 -4.28
CA HIS A 129 -6.92 8.02 -4.30
C HIS A 129 -7.81 6.81 -4.01
N LEU A 130 -8.73 6.92 -3.05
CA LEU A 130 -9.64 5.82 -2.74
C LEU A 130 -10.68 5.57 -3.84
N LYS A 131 -10.99 6.57 -4.67
CA LYS A 131 -11.78 6.40 -5.92
C LYS A 131 -11.08 5.55 -6.99
N LEU A 132 -9.80 5.19 -6.81
CA LEU A 132 -9.19 4.14 -7.65
C LEU A 132 -9.86 2.79 -7.42
N PHE A 133 -10.40 2.56 -6.23
CA PHE A 133 -11.17 1.38 -5.91
C PHE A 133 -12.66 1.62 -6.14
N ASN A 134 -13.44 0.55 -6.06
CA ASN A 134 -14.89 0.61 -6.23
C ASN A 134 -15.60 1.41 -5.14
N ALA A 135 -16.88 1.75 -5.39
CA ALA A 135 -17.67 2.71 -4.62
C ALA A 135 -17.75 2.43 -3.10
N ASP A 136 -17.53 1.19 -2.67
CA ASP A 136 -17.69 0.73 -1.29
C ASP A 136 -16.36 0.59 -0.50
N VAL A 137 -15.25 1.13 -1.00
CA VAL A 137 -13.93 0.94 -0.33
C VAL A 137 -13.94 1.33 1.15
N PHE A 138 -14.63 2.41 1.52
CA PHE A 138 -14.70 2.88 2.91
C PHE A 138 -15.40 1.88 3.83
N SER A 139 -16.47 1.22 3.38
CA SER A 139 -17.21 0.22 4.18
C SER A 139 -16.37 -1.04 4.42
N HIS A 140 -15.36 -1.30 3.59
CA HIS A 140 -14.38 -2.38 3.75
C HIS A 140 -13.06 -1.91 4.38
N THR A 141 -12.94 -0.66 4.85
CA THR A 141 -11.66 -0.14 5.37
C THR A 141 -11.61 -0.13 6.91
N ILE A 142 -10.46 -0.54 7.45
CA ILE A 142 -10.04 -0.28 8.85
C ILE A 142 -8.82 0.66 8.80
N VAL A 143 -8.84 1.73 9.60
CA VAL A 143 -7.68 2.62 9.73
C VAL A 143 -6.61 1.96 10.61
N LEU A 144 -5.46 1.66 10.03
CA LEU A 144 -4.33 1.03 10.72
C LEU A 144 -3.30 2.09 11.10
N PHE A 145 -3.25 2.46 12.38
CA PHE A 145 -2.23 3.36 12.89
C PHE A 145 -0.93 2.60 13.17
N THR A 146 0.09 2.83 12.36
CA THR A 146 1.42 2.21 12.55
C THR A 146 2.26 3.05 13.50
N ALA A 147 2.93 2.41 14.45
CA ALA A 147 3.81 3.06 15.41
C ALA A 147 5.18 2.37 15.41
N VAL A 148 6.25 3.16 15.34
CA VAL A 148 7.64 2.68 15.42
C VAL A 148 8.28 3.02 16.76
N ALA A 149 7.79 4.06 17.44
CA ALA A 149 8.28 4.47 18.75
C ALA A 149 7.35 3.96 19.87
N PRO A 150 7.91 3.65 21.06
CA PRO A 150 7.13 3.49 22.26
C PRO A 150 6.32 4.77 22.49
N SER A 151 5.01 4.64 22.54
CA SER A 151 4.09 5.70 22.94
C SER A 151 2.88 5.04 23.57
N THR A 152 2.35 5.67 24.61
CA THR A 152 1.24 5.13 25.37
C THR A 152 -0.03 5.12 24.51
N TYR A 153 -0.96 4.23 24.86
CA TYR A 153 -2.25 4.19 24.16
C TYR A 153 -3.00 5.52 24.25
N ASP A 154 -2.91 6.19 25.41
CA ASP A 154 -3.60 7.47 25.66
C ASP A 154 -3.00 8.61 24.85
N GLU A 155 -1.67 8.67 24.70
CA GLU A 155 -1.01 9.64 23.82
C GLU A 155 -1.50 9.50 22.38
N LYS A 156 -1.49 8.27 21.85
CA LYS A 156 -1.95 7.97 20.48
C LYS A 156 -3.41 8.37 20.29
N LYS A 157 -4.28 8.00 21.25
CA LYS A 157 -5.71 8.34 21.22
C LYS A 157 -5.94 9.85 21.29
N SER A 158 -5.19 10.55 22.14
CA SER A 158 -5.29 11.99 22.32
C SER A 158 -4.90 12.75 21.06
N ARG A 159 -3.83 12.31 20.37
CA ARG A 159 -3.42 12.88 19.07
C ARG A 159 -4.48 12.71 17.99
N ILE A 160 -5.05 11.52 17.87
CA ILE A 160 -6.14 11.26 16.93
C ILE A 160 -7.35 12.14 17.25
N ARG A 161 -7.71 12.31 18.52
CA ARG A 161 -8.82 13.16 18.96
C ARG A 161 -8.60 14.64 18.58
N ARG A 162 -7.36 15.12 18.69
CA ARG A 162 -7.00 16.51 18.37
C ARG A 162 -6.86 16.80 16.88
N SER A 163 -6.88 15.79 16.00
CA SER A 163 -6.78 15.97 14.55
C SER A 163 -8.15 15.87 13.87
N PRO A 164 -8.74 16.99 13.39
CA PRO A 164 -10.00 16.97 12.65
C PRO A 164 -9.94 16.15 11.36
N THR A 165 -8.75 16.04 10.75
CA THR A 165 -8.53 15.21 9.57
C THR A 165 -8.63 13.73 9.92
N LEU A 166 -7.95 13.27 10.96
CA LEU A 166 -8.01 11.86 11.37
C LEU A 166 -9.40 11.47 11.88
N GLN A 167 -10.09 12.36 12.61
CA GLN A 167 -11.48 12.14 13.00
C GLN A 167 -12.38 11.94 11.79
N TRP A 168 -12.24 12.79 10.77
CA TRP A 168 -13.01 12.67 9.54
C TRP A 168 -12.71 11.36 8.80
N ILE A 169 -11.44 10.96 8.68
CA ILE A 169 -11.06 9.67 8.04
C ILE A 169 -11.71 8.49 8.79
N LEU A 170 -11.66 8.51 10.13
CA LEU A 170 -12.29 7.49 10.96
C LEU A 170 -13.80 7.44 10.76
N GLN A 171 -14.47 8.59 10.69
CA GLN A 171 -15.91 8.65 10.43
C GLN A 171 -16.28 8.03 9.08
N GLN A 172 -15.50 8.28 8.01
CA GLN A 172 -15.72 7.63 6.72
C GLN A 172 -15.58 6.09 6.83
N CYS A 173 -14.66 5.62 7.67
CA CYS A 173 -14.42 4.21 7.92
C CYS A 173 -15.27 3.65 9.09
N GLY A 174 -16.43 4.22 9.40
CA GLY A 174 -17.32 3.74 10.46
C GLY A 174 -16.66 3.63 11.84
N ASN A 175 -15.72 4.53 12.14
CA ASN A 175 -14.89 4.56 13.35
C ASN A 175 -14.02 3.31 13.60
N ARG A 176 -13.79 2.50 12.56
CA ARG A 176 -12.94 1.30 12.65
C ARG A 176 -11.47 1.68 12.64
N LYS A 177 -10.75 1.28 13.71
CA LYS A 177 -9.31 1.48 13.82
C LYS A 177 -8.58 0.38 14.56
N HIS A 178 -7.30 0.26 14.28
CA HIS A 178 -6.37 -0.61 14.99
C HIS A 178 -5.01 0.09 15.13
N PHE A 179 -4.34 -0.08 16.27
CA PHE A 179 -2.97 0.42 16.47
C PHE A 179 -2.02 -0.75 16.39
N LEU A 180 -0.99 -0.63 15.55
CA LEU A 180 0.01 -1.66 15.36
C LEU A 180 1.39 -1.08 15.68
N ASN A 181 1.98 -1.54 16.78
CA ASN A 181 3.36 -1.25 17.13
C ASN A 181 4.26 -2.22 16.37
N ILE A 182 4.76 -1.78 15.21
CA ILE A 182 5.59 -2.60 14.32
C ILE A 182 7.00 -2.85 14.87
N SER A 183 7.37 -2.18 15.97
CA SER A 183 8.62 -2.40 16.69
C SER A 183 8.52 -3.49 17.76
N ASN A 184 7.32 -3.83 18.24
CA ASN A 184 7.11 -4.89 19.24
C ASN A 184 6.61 -6.18 18.58
N ARG A 185 7.50 -6.90 17.89
CA ARG A 185 7.16 -8.08 17.08
C ARG A 185 6.73 -9.31 17.87
N GLU A 186 7.10 -9.38 19.15
CA GLU A 186 6.78 -10.51 20.04
C GLU A 186 5.32 -10.49 20.48
N ASP A 187 4.70 -9.30 20.53
CA ASP A 187 3.31 -9.13 20.91
C ASP A 187 2.35 -9.50 19.76
N ARG A 188 2.12 -10.81 19.63
CA ARG A 188 1.19 -11.40 18.66
C ARG A 188 -0.28 -11.14 18.99
N ASP A 189 -0.62 -10.65 20.19
CA ASP A 189 -2.00 -10.29 20.56
C ASP A 189 -2.52 -9.12 19.75
N GLN A 190 -1.64 -8.22 19.30
CA GLN A 190 -2.01 -7.15 18.36
C GLN A 190 -2.58 -7.72 17.06
N VAL A 191 -1.94 -8.75 16.49
CA VAL A 191 -2.46 -9.41 15.28
C VAL A 191 -3.78 -10.11 15.58
N LYS A 192 -3.87 -10.85 16.68
CA LYS A 192 -5.12 -11.54 17.06
C LYS A 192 -6.30 -10.57 17.14
N LYS A 193 -6.14 -9.45 17.85
CA LYS A 193 -7.16 -8.38 17.97
C LYS A 193 -7.46 -7.68 16.64
N LEU A 194 -6.49 -7.62 15.71
CA LEU A 194 -6.72 -7.12 14.36
C LEU A 194 -7.59 -8.09 13.56
N LEU A 195 -7.30 -9.39 13.60
CA LEU A 195 -8.08 -10.40 12.88
C LEU A 195 -9.53 -10.45 13.39
N GLU A 196 -9.76 -10.40 14.71
CA GLU A 196 -11.10 -10.32 15.31
C GLU A 196 -11.91 -9.11 14.79
N LYS A 197 -11.25 -7.94 14.63
CA LYS A 197 -11.88 -6.75 14.04
C LYS A 197 -12.19 -6.92 12.56
N ILE A 198 -11.33 -7.62 11.82
CA ILE A 198 -11.56 -7.94 10.41
C ILE A 198 -12.75 -8.89 10.27
N GLU A 199 -12.85 -9.92 11.10
CA GLU A 199 -13.98 -10.85 11.10
C GLU A 199 -15.29 -10.13 11.43
N THR A 200 -15.29 -9.27 12.44
CA THR A 200 -16.45 -8.43 12.78
C THR A 200 -16.88 -7.57 11.58
N LEU A 201 -15.93 -6.98 10.87
CA LEU A 201 -16.20 -6.20 9.66
C LEU A 201 -16.82 -7.06 8.55
N ILE A 202 -16.29 -8.26 8.33
CA ILE A 202 -16.80 -9.19 7.32
C ILE A 202 -18.24 -9.59 7.65
N THR A 203 -18.52 -9.93 8.91
CA THR A 203 -19.88 -10.25 9.38
C THR A 203 -20.83 -9.07 9.17
N ASN A 204 -20.43 -7.85 9.53
CA ASN A 204 -21.23 -6.64 9.32
C ASN A 204 -21.50 -6.34 7.85
N ASN A 205 -20.57 -6.72 6.96
CA ASN A 205 -20.75 -6.62 5.51
C ASN A 205 -21.47 -7.84 4.91
N GLY A 206 -22.04 -8.73 5.73
CA GLY A 206 -22.78 -9.91 5.28
C GLY A 206 -21.92 -10.93 4.56
N PHE A 207 -20.68 -11.12 5.02
CA PHE A 207 -19.67 -12.02 4.42
C PHE A 207 -19.27 -11.66 2.98
N ARG A 208 -19.62 -10.47 2.52
CA ARG A 208 -19.22 -9.99 1.19
C ARG A 208 -17.78 -9.49 1.21
N HIS A 209 -17.07 -9.73 0.11
CA HIS A 209 -15.84 -9.05 -0.23
C HIS A 209 -16.15 -7.77 -1.00
N CYS A 210 -15.21 -6.84 -1.05
CA CYS A 210 -15.33 -5.67 -1.90
C CYS A 210 -15.44 -6.13 -3.37
N SER A 211 -16.43 -5.62 -4.09
CA SER A 211 -16.63 -5.94 -5.51
C SER A 211 -15.37 -5.60 -6.31
N VAL A 212 -15.08 -6.39 -7.34
CA VAL A 212 -13.93 -6.20 -8.25
C VAL A 212 -14.40 -6.43 -9.69
N ASP A 213 -14.18 -5.46 -10.57
CA ASP A 213 -14.53 -5.58 -12.00
C ASP A 213 -13.40 -6.29 -12.75
N ARG A 214 -13.62 -7.54 -13.15
CA ARG A 214 -12.61 -8.34 -13.85
C ARG A 214 -12.11 -7.70 -15.16
N SER A 215 -12.98 -7.03 -15.90
CA SER A 215 -12.62 -6.39 -17.18
C SER A 215 -11.67 -5.21 -16.99
N GLN A 216 -11.83 -4.50 -15.87
CA GLN A 216 -10.90 -3.46 -15.45
C GLN A 216 -9.49 -4.02 -15.21
N GLY A 217 -9.38 -5.18 -14.56
CA GLY A 217 -8.08 -5.82 -14.27
C GLY A 217 -7.31 -6.24 -15.53
N GLU A 218 -7.98 -6.66 -16.59
CA GLU A 218 -7.34 -6.94 -17.89
C GLU A 218 -6.83 -5.66 -18.56
N THR A 219 -7.64 -4.61 -18.52
CA THR A 219 -7.30 -3.29 -19.06
C THR A 219 -6.08 -2.70 -18.36
N LEU A 220 -6.04 -2.72 -17.02
CA LEU A 220 -4.92 -2.22 -16.22
C LEU A 220 -3.63 -2.98 -16.50
N ARG A 221 -3.69 -4.31 -16.61
CA ARG A 221 -2.51 -5.13 -16.93
C ARG A 221 -1.99 -4.86 -18.34
N LYS A 222 -2.87 -4.58 -19.30
CA LYS A 222 -2.47 -4.16 -20.65
C LYS A 222 -1.81 -2.78 -20.61
N GLU A 223 -2.43 -1.79 -19.96
CA GLU A 223 -1.88 -0.45 -19.81
C GLU A 223 -0.49 -0.47 -19.14
N MET A 224 -0.30 -1.31 -18.11
CA MET A 224 0.99 -1.49 -17.45
C MET A 224 2.07 -2.02 -18.39
N ARG A 225 1.75 -3.05 -19.19
CA ARG A 225 2.68 -3.62 -20.19
C ARG A 225 3.08 -2.57 -21.20
N ASP A 226 2.12 -1.86 -21.77
CA ASP A 226 2.36 -0.84 -22.80
C ASP A 226 3.25 0.29 -22.25
N LEU A 227 3.00 0.75 -21.01
CA LEU A 227 3.81 1.80 -20.38
C LEU A 227 5.23 1.34 -20.09
N THR A 228 5.40 0.10 -19.59
CA THR A 228 6.72 -0.44 -19.26
C THR A 228 7.54 -0.70 -20.52
N GLU A 229 6.91 -1.18 -21.59
CA GLU A 229 7.57 -1.38 -22.89
C GLU A 229 8.02 -0.03 -23.49
N ARG A 230 7.16 0.99 -23.46
CA ARG A 230 7.52 2.35 -23.92
C ARG A 230 8.67 2.93 -23.09
N ALA A 231 8.63 2.78 -21.77
CA ALA A 231 9.69 3.24 -20.88
C ALA A 231 11.02 2.52 -21.15
N SER A 232 11.00 1.20 -21.38
CA SER A 232 12.18 0.41 -21.74
C SER A 232 12.78 0.89 -23.06
N LYS A 233 11.95 1.06 -24.10
CA LYS A 233 12.40 1.57 -25.41
C LYS A 233 13.03 2.95 -25.30
N MET A 234 12.43 3.86 -24.54
CA MET A 234 12.98 5.19 -24.27
C MET A 234 14.31 5.12 -23.53
N PHE A 235 14.40 4.27 -22.50
CA PHE A 235 15.64 4.08 -21.73
C PHE A 235 16.77 3.60 -22.64
N ASP A 236 16.53 2.61 -23.49
CA ASP A 236 17.52 2.09 -24.45
C ASP A 236 18.00 3.16 -25.43
N GLN A 237 17.09 4.01 -25.93
CA GLN A 237 17.43 5.13 -26.80
C GLN A 237 18.33 6.16 -26.10
N VAL A 238 17.98 6.54 -24.86
CA VAL A 238 18.77 7.47 -24.05
C VAL A 238 20.16 6.90 -23.76
N GLN A 239 20.28 5.61 -23.45
CA GLN A 239 21.57 4.96 -23.22
C GLN A 239 22.44 4.93 -24.48
N LYS A 240 21.85 4.61 -25.64
CA LYS A 240 22.54 4.66 -26.93
C LYS A 240 23.07 6.07 -27.25
N GLN A 241 22.26 7.10 -27.04
CA GLN A 241 22.67 8.49 -27.22
C GLN A 241 23.79 8.90 -26.25
N ARG A 242 23.68 8.54 -24.97
CA ARG A 242 24.71 8.79 -23.96
C ARG A 242 26.04 8.14 -24.33
N ASN A 243 26.03 6.87 -24.76
CA ASN A 243 27.24 6.16 -25.18
C ASN A 243 27.88 6.79 -26.42
N LYS A 244 27.07 7.18 -27.42
CA LYS A 244 27.56 7.90 -28.61
C LYS A 244 28.23 9.21 -28.24
N LEU A 245 27.61 10.01 -27.37
CA LEU A 245 28.18 11.28 -26.91
C LEU A 245 29.47 11.07 -26.11
N LYS A 246 29.52 10.05 -25.24
CA LYS A 246 30.72 9.71 -24.47
C LYS A 246 31.91 9.39 -25.39
N LEU A 247 31.69 8.57 -26.43
CA LEU A 247 32.73 8.25 -27.42
C LEU A 247 33.21 9.50 -28.18
N GLN A 248 32.32 10.42 -28.51
CA GLN A 248 32.69 11.68 -29.17
C GLN A 248 33.54 12.59 -28.27
N ILE A 249 33.19 12.67 -26.97
CA ILE A 249 33.94 13.45 -25.98
C ILE A 249 35.34 12.84 -25.78
N GLU A 250 35.44 11.53 -25.60
CA GLU A 250 36.73 10.83 -25.46
C GLU A 250 37.60 10.99 -26.71
N GLY A 251 37.01 10.90 -27.91
CA GLY A 251 37.71 11.15 -29.16
C GLY A 251 38.28 12.56 -29.24
N ARG A 252 37.49 13.59 -28.90
CA ARG A 252 37.94 14.99 -28.87
C ARG A 252 39.05 15.22 -27.85
N LEU A 253 38.92 14.64 -26.64
CA LEU A 253 39.95 14.73 -25.59
C LEU A 253 41.28 14.12 -26.04
N LYS A 254 41.26 12.96 -26.71
CA LYS A 254 42.47 12.33 -27.27
C LYS A 254 43.15 13.23 -28.31
N VAL A 255 42.37 13.85 -29.19
CA VAL A 255 42.91 14.78 -30.19
C VAL A 255 43.54 16.01 -29.52
N LEU A 256 42.86 16.63 -28.55
CA LEU A 256 43.41 17.76 -27.79
C LEU A 256 44.70 17.39 -27.06
N PHE A 257 44.74 16.20 -26.44
CA PHE A 257 45.94 15.71 -25.77
C PHE A 257 47.11 15.55 -26.75
N LEU A 258 46.86 14.99 -27.93
CA LEU A 258 47.89 14.82 -28.96
C LEU A 258 48.41 16.15 -29.49
N ILE A 259 47.53 17.14 -29.73
CA ILE A 259 47.92 18.49 -30.15
C ILE A 259 48.80 19.13 -29.08
N ARG A 260 48.40 19.04 -27.80
CA ARG A 260 49.15 19.63 -26.68
C ARG A 260 50.50 18.95 -26.46
N TYR A 261 50.56 17.63 -26.60
CA TYR A 261 51.81 16.86 -26.53
C TYR A 261 52.79 17.28 -27.64
N ARG A 262 52.32 17.39 -28.89
CA ARG A 262 53.14 17.87 -30.02
C ARG A 262 53.67 19.29 -29.80
N ALA A 263 52.83 20.20 -29.28
CA ALA A 263 53.25 21.58 -28.98
C ALA A 263 54.33 21.65 -27.87
N LEU A 264 54.31 20.72 -26.91
CA LEU A 264 55.32 20.62 -25.86
C LEU A 264 56.65 20.02 -26.37
N CYS A 265 56.58 19.00 -27.23
CA CYS A 265 57.78 18.36 -27.79
C CYS A 265 58.47 19.19 -28.88
N GLY A 266 57.75 20.08 -29.58
CA GLY A 266 58.30 20.92 -30.66
C GLY A 266 58.98 22.24 -30.21
N ARG A 267 59.16 22.47 -28.91
CA ARG A 267 59.87 23.65 -28.35
C ARG A 267 61.31 23.36 -27.89
N LYS A 268 61.96 22.34 -28.44
CA LYS A 268 63.40 22.07 -28.22
C LYS A 268 64.22 22.58 -29.39
#